data_AF-A0A940RNA9-F1
#
_entry.id   AF-A0A940RNA9-F1
#
_cell.length_a   1.000
_cell.length_b   1.000
_cell.length_c   1.000
_cell.angle_alpha   90.00
_cell.angle_beta   90.00
_cell.angle_gamma   90.00
#
_symmetry.space_group_name_H-M   'P 1'
#
loop_
_entity.id
_entity.type
_entity.pdbx_description
1 polymer ?
#
loop_
_entity_poly.entity_id
_entity_poly.type
_entity_poly.pdbx_seq_one_letter_code
_entity_poly.pdbx_strand_id
1 'polypeptide(L)'
;MSATKILWGQILIVFLIVLTTTWGATQYVAWSLGYQAQLGEPWFALLGVPIYFPAAIMWWWYFYDAYAPGIFATGGIIAASGGFIAIAVAIGMSVWRAREAKNVATYGSARWAEKAEV
;
A
#
# COMPACT_ATOMS: atom_id res chain seq x y z
N MET A 1 -18.75 13.32 -24.54
CA MET A 1 -18.38 12.22 -23.61
C MET A 1 -17.34 12.76 -22.65
N SER A 2 -17.68 12.98 -21.37
CA SER A 2 -16.72 13.45 -20.37
C SER A 2 -15.65 12.38 -20.18
N ALA A 3 -14.38 12.72 -20.40
CA ALA A 3 -13.26 11.84 -20.10
C ALA A 3 -13.40 11.34 -18.65
N THR A 4 -13.42 10.02 -18.46
CA THR A 4 -13.33 9.40 -17.15
C THR A 4 -12.07 9.94 -16.46
N LYS A 5 -12.23 10.81 -15.46
CA LYS A 5 -11.09 11.36 -14.71
C LYS A 5 -10.36 10.18 -14.07
N ILE A 6 -9.14 9.90 -14.55
CA ILE A 6 -8.28 8.87 -13.99
C ILE A 6 -8.05 9.21 -12.50
N LEU A 7 -8.23 8.23 -11.63
CA LEU A 7 -8.14 8.39 -10.17
C LEU A 7 -6.67 8.37 -9.71
N TRP A 8 -5.85 9.31 -10.20
CA TRP A 8 -4.41 9.36 -9.93
C TRP A 8 -4.07 9.36 -8.44
N GLY A 9 -4.82 10.08 -7.61
CA GLY A 9 -4.62 10.09 -6.16
C GLY A 9 -4.82 8.72 -5.52
N GLN A 10 -5.90 8.01 -5.89
CA GLN A 10 -6.17 6.66 -5.40
C GLN A 10 -5.11 5.66 -5.86
N ILE A 11 -4.68 5.74 -7.13
CA ILE A 11 -3.61 4.90 -7.68
C ILE A 11 -2.32 5.12 -6.90
N LEU A 12 -1.94 6.38 -6.68
CA LEU A 12 -0.72 6.73 -5.94
C LEU A 12 -0.77 6.21 -4.50
N ILE A 13 -1.90 6.39 -3.80
CA ILE A 13 -2.04 5.92 -2.41
C ILE A 13 -1.94 4.39 -2.34
N VAL A 14 -2.66 3.67 -3.19
CA VAL A 14 -2.58 2.20 -3.26
C VAL A 14 -1.16 1.75 -3.54
N PHE A 15 -0.49 2.39 -4.50
CA PHE A 15 0.90 2.09 -4.84
C PHE A 15 1.85 2.32 -3.65
N LEU A 16 1.72 3.45 -2.95
CA LEU A 16 2.54 3.76 -1.78
C LEU A 16 2.32 2.77 -0.63
N ILE A 17 1.08 2.31 -0.41
CA ILE A 17 0.79 1.27 0.60
C ILE A 17 1.54 -0.01 0.24
N VAL A 18 1.40 -0.51 -0.99
CA VAL A 18 2.06 -1.74 -1.41
C VAL A 18 3.59 -1.60 -1.36
N LEU A 19 4.11 -0.46 -1.79
CA LEU A 19 5.55 -0.17 -1.74
C LEU A 19 6.08 -0.19 -0.31
N THR A 20 5.40 0.50 0.61
CA THR A 20 5.84 0.62 2.00
C THR A 20 5.74 -0.68 2.77
N THR A 21 4.68 -1.48 2.60
CA THR A 21 4.58 -2.79 3.26
C THR A 21 5.60 -3.79 2.70
N THR A 22 5.82 -3.77 1.39
CA THR A 22 6.84 -4.61 0.75
C THR A 22 8.25 -4.21 1.20
N TRP A 23 8.52 -2.91 1.29
CA TRP A 23 9.80 -2.41 1.78
C TRP A 23 10.03 -2.73 3.26
N GLY A 24 8.99 -2.57 4.09
CA GLY A 24 9.01 -2.95 5.50
C GLY A 24 9.26 -4.44 5.69
N ALA A 25 8.64 -5.29 4.87
CA ALA A 25 8.92 -6.73 4.86
C ALA A 25 10.40 -7.04 4.53
N THR A 26 10.96 -6.37 3.52
CA THR A 26 12.38 -6.51 3.18
C THR A 26 13.27 -6.08 4.35
N GLN A 27 13.03 -4.91 4.97
CA GLN A 27 13.85 -4.49 6.10
C GLN A 27 13.70 -5.40 7.32
N TYR A 28 12.49 -5.92 7.56
CA TYR A 28 12.24 -6.90 8.61
C TYR A 28 13.06 -8.17 8.40
N VAL A 29 13.08 -8.72 7.18
CA VAL A 29 13.87 -9.91 6.86
C VAL A 29 15.37 -9.62 7.00
N ALA A 30 15.83 -8.48 6.47
CA ALA A 30 17.24 -8.08 6.55
C ALA A 30 17.71 -7.95 8.02
N TRP A 31 16.90 -7.30 8.85
CA TRP A 31 17.14 -7.16 10.28
C TRP A 31 17.13 -8.51 11.01
N SER A 32 16.15 -9.36 10.71
CA SER A 32 16.02 -10.69 11.32
C SER A 32 17.18 -11.62 10.97
N LEU A 33 17.80 -11.43 9.81
CA LEU A 33 19.00 -12.15 9.36
C LEU A 33 20.31 -11.43 9.72
N GLY A 34 20.24 -10.38 10.54
CA GLY A 34 21.42 -9.66 11.05
C GLY A 34 22.23 -8.93 9.99
N TYR A 35 21.61 -8.54 8.87
CA TYR A 35 22.28 -7.84 7.75
C TYR A 35 23.51 -8.58 7.21
N GLN A 36 23.43 -9.92 7.17
CA GLN A 36 24.52 -10.76 6.67
C GLN A 36 24.93 -10.40 5.23
N ALA A 37 26.21 -10.55 4.90
CA ALA A 37 26.78 -10.18 3.60
C ALA A 37 26.14 -10.91 2.41
N GLN A 38 25.58 -12.11 2.63
CA GLN A 38 24.89 -12.90 1.61
C GLN A 38 23.63 -12.20 1.06
N LEU A 39 23.04 -11.25 1.81
CA LEU A 39 21.91 -10.45 1.32
C LEU A 39 22.31 -9.48 0.19
N GLY A 40 23.61 -9.32 -0.04
CA GLY A 40 24.19 -8.41 -1.02
C GLY A 40 24.45 -7.01 -0.44
N GLU A 41 24.93 -6.13 -1.31
CA GLU A 41 25.17 -4.72 -0.96
C GLU A 41 23.84 -4.00 -0.68
N PRO A 42 23.76 -3.23 0.42
CA PRO A 42 22.60 -2.38 0.66
C PRO A 42 22.50 -1.30 -0.42
N TRP A 43 21.27 -0.83 -0.66
CA TRP A 43 21.04 0.24 -1.63
C TRP A 43 21.67 1.56 -1.14
N PHE A 44 21.56 1.82 0.17
CA PHE A 44 22.25 2.89 0.88
C PHE A 44 22.25 2.58 2.39
N ALA A 45 23.01 3.34 3.17
CA ALA A 45 22.94 3.30 4.63
C ALA A 45 22.27 4.56 5.17
N LEU A 46 21.36 4.40 6.13
CA LEU A 46 20.69 5.50 6.83
C LEU A 46 20.98 5.38 8.32
N LEU A 47 21.63 6.39 8.91
CA LEU A 47 22.00 6.40 10.33
C LEU A 47 22.79 5.14 10.75
N GLY A 48 23.63 4.61 9.85
CA GLY A 48 24.40 3.38 10.08
C GLY A 48 23.62 2.08 9.87
N VAL A 49 22.31 2.15 9.56
CA VAL A 49 21.49 0.97 9.23
C VAL A 49 21.50 0.74 7.71
N PRO A 50 21.86 -0.46 7.23
CA PRO A 50 21.81 -0.79 5.81
C PRO A 50 20.35 -0.88 5.34
N ILE A 51 20.01 -0.15 4.28
CA ILE A 51 18.69 -0.11 3.68
C ILE A 51 18.72 -0.82 2.34
N TYR A 52 17.96 -1.91 2.25
CA TYR A 52 17.82 -2.71 1.03
C TYR A 52 16.70 -2.23 0.10
N PHE A 53 16.79 -2.62 -1.17
CA PHE A 53 15.79 -2.32 -2.20
C PHE A 53 14.43 -2.99 -1.87
N PRO A 54 13.28 -2.30 -2.02
CA PRO A 54 11.98 -2.79 -1.55
C PRO A 54 11.62 -4.22 -1.96
N ALA A 55 11.91 -4.64 -3.18
CA ALA A 55 11.55 -5.97 -3.68
C ALA A 55 12.62 -7.05 -3.42
N ALA A 56 13.69 -6.76 -2.66
CA ALA A 56 14.77 -7.73 -2.43
C ALA A 56 14.30 -8.98 -1.68
N ILE A 57 13.28 -8.88 -0.81
CA ILE A 57 12.67 -10.02 -0.15
C ILE A 57 12.24 -11.12 -1.13
N MET A 58 11.83 -10.81 -2.37
CA MET A 58 11.39 -11.84 -3.32
C MET A 58 12.55 -12.74 -3.75
N TRP A 59 13.73 -12.15 -3.98
CA TRP A 59 14.94 -12.90 -4.32
C TRP A 59 15.46 -13.68 -3.12
N TRP A 60 15.47 -13.04 -1.96
CA TRP A 60 15.90 -13.71 -0.73
C TRP A 60 14.98 -14.86 -0.34
N TRP A 61 13.67 -14.72 -0.56
CA TRP A 61 12.72 -15.81 -0.32
C TRP A 61 13.07 -17.01 -1.19
N TYR A 62 13.30 -16.80 -2.49
CA TYR A 62 13.70 -17.87 -3.40
C TYR A 62 14.99 -18.59 -2.95
N PHE A 63 16.00 -17.85 -2.50
CA PHE A 63 17.30 -18.44 -2.14
C PHE A 63 17.39 -18.97 -0.70
N TYR A 64 16.72 -18.33 0.26
CA TYR A 64 17.00 -18.49 1.68
C TYR A 64 15.84 -19.03 2.52
N ASP A 65 14.62 -19.10 1.98
CA ASP A 65 13.43 -19.53 2.75
C ASP A 65 13.58 -20.94 3.33
N ALA A 66 14.23 -21.85 2.61
CA ALA A 66 14.50 -23.20 3.10
C ALA A 66 15.31 -23.23 4.41
N TYR A 67 16.12 -22.20 4.69
CA TYR A 67 16.95 -22.11 5.89
C TYR A 67 16.29 -21.33 7.03
N ALA A 68 15.34 -20.43 6.72
CA ALA A 68 14.73 -19.53 7.69
C ALA A 68 13.23 -19.33 7.44
N PRO A 69 12.42 -20.40 7.35
CA PRO A 69 11.04 -20.32 6.84
C PRO A 69 10.13 -19.45 7.71
N GLY A 70 10.35 -19.43 9.03
CA GLY A 70 9.55 -18.58 9.95
C GLY A 70 9.76 -17.08 9.73
N ILE A 71 10.99 -16.67 9.38
CA ILE A 71 11.32 -15.26 9.10
C ILE A 71 10.66 -14.83 7.80
N PHE A 72 10.77 -15.64 6.75
CA PHE A 72 10.15 -15.35 5.46
C PHE A 72 8.63 -15.44 5.48
N ALA A 73 8.04 -16.37 6.24
CA ALA A 73 6.60 -16.40 6.47
C ALA A 73 6.11 -15.09 7.11
N THR A 74 6.81 -14.59 8.14
CA THR A 74 6.46 -13.31 8.78
C THR A 74 6.65 -12.13 7.82
N GLY A 75 7.77 -12.07 7.09
CA GLY A 75 8.00 -11.06 6.07
C GLY A 75 6.91 -11.08 4.98
N GLY A 76 6.51 -12.27 4.54
CA GLY A 76 5.41 -12.47 3.60
C GLY A 76 4.07 -11.98 4.12
N ILE A 77 3.74 -12.24 5.39
CA ILE A 77 2.54 -11.69 6.04
C ILE A 77 2.57 -10.16 6.06
N ILE A 78 3.71 -9.55 6.39
CA ILE A 78 3.88 -8.09 6.37
C ILE A 78 3.63 -7.55 4.95
N ALA A 79 4.25 -8.14 3.92
CA ALA A 79 4.06 -7.72 2.54
C ALA A 79 2.60 -7.87 2.09
N ALA A 80 1.98 -9.03 2.36
CA ALA A 80 0.61 -9.36 1.99
C ALA A 80 -0.42 -8.45 2.69
N SER A 81 -0.15 -8.01 3.93
CA SER A 81 -1.04 -7.10 4.66
C SER A 81 -1.31 -5.80 3.88
N GLY A 82 -0.34 -5.31 3.10
CA GLY A 82 -0.50 -4.13 2.26
C GLY A 82 -1.59 -4.26 1.22
N GLY A 83 -1.82 -5.46 0.68
CA GLY A 83 -2.90 -5.71 -0.26
C GLY A 83 -4.27 -5.50 0.38
N PHE A 84 -4.48 -6.07 1.58
CA PHE A 84 -5.74 -5.89 2.33
C PHE A 84 -5.96 -4.44 2.74
N ILE A 85 -4.91 -3.76 3.21
CA ILE A 85 -4.96 -2.34 3.57
C ILE A 85 -5.30 -1.50 2.34
N ALA A 86 -4.65 -1.75 1.20
CA ALA A 86 -4.90 -1.03 -0.05
C ALA A 86 -6.35 -1.20 -0.53
N ILE A 87 -6.91 -2.41 -0.44
CA ILE A 87 -8.33 -2.67 -0.79
C ILE A 87 -9.25 -1.84 0.11
N ALA A 88 -9.06 -1.89 1.43
CA ALA A 88 -9.88 -1.14 2.38
C ALA A 88 -9.81 0.38 2.11
N VAL A 89 -8.61 0.91 1.89
CA VAL A 89 -8.37 2.33 1.58
C VAL A 89 -8.99 2.73 0.25
N ALA A 90 -8.86 1.91 -0.79
CA ALA A 90 -9.47 2.15 -2.10
C ALA A 90 -11.01 2.21 -2.03
N ILE A 91 -11.63 1.30 -1.27
CA ILE A 91 -13.08 1.31 -1.03
C ILE A 91 -13.48 2.58 -0.27
N GLY A 92 -12.76 2.92 0.81
CA GLY A 92 -13.02 4.11 1.62
C GLY A 92 -12.99 5.41 0.80
N MET A 93 -11.95 5.59 -0.02
CA MET A 93 -11.85 6.75 -0.92
C MET A 93 -12.95 6.77 -1.98
N SER A 94 -13.33 5.60 -2.51
CA SER A 94 -14.43 5.50 -3.49
C SER A 94 -15.77 5.93 -2.87
N VAL A 95 -16.04 5.52 -1.63
CA VAL A 95 -17.25 5.91 -0.88
C VAL A 95 -17.24 7.40 -0.55
N TRP A 96 -16.11 7.95 -0.08
CA TRP A 96 -15.99 9.39 0.20
C TRP A 96 -16.25 10.20 -1.06
N ARG A 97 -15.60 9.89 -2.18
CA ARG A 97 -15.84 10.58 -3.45
C ARG A 97 -17.29 10.50 -3.89
N ALA A 98 -17.96 9.37 -3.71
CA ALA A 98 -19.38 9.23 -4.02
C ALA A 98 -20.27 10.12 -3.14
N ARG A 99 -19.88 10.36 -1.89
CA ARG A 99 -20.57 11.32 -0.99
C ARG A 99 -20.33 12.76 -1.42
N GLU A 100 -19.09 13.13 -1.75
CA GLU A 100 -18.79 14.47 -2.27
C GLU A 100 -19.57 14.78 -3.54
N ALA A 101 -19.67 13.83 -4.48
CA ALA A 101 -20.43 14.01 -5.71
C ALA A 101 -21.93 14.27 -5.47
N LYS A 102 -22.52 13.70 -4.40
CA LYS A 102 -23.93 13.97 -4.02
C LYS A 102 -24.14 15.36 -3.42
N ASN A 103 -23.10 15.96 -2.84
CA ASN A 103 -23.15 17.31 -2.27
C ASN A 103 -22.94 18.41 -3.31
N VAL A 104 -22.54 18.08 -4.54
CA VAL A 104 -22.45 19.06 -5.63
C VAL A 104 -23.84 19.26 -6.25
N ALA A 105 -24.47 20.39 -5.94
CA ALA A 105 -25.73 20.82 -6.53
C ALA A 105 -25.53 21.24 -8.01
N THR A 106 -25.33 20.27 -8.90
CA THR A 106 -25.09 20.55 -10.34
C THR A 106 -26.38 20.56 -11.18
N TYR A 107 -27.52 20.19 -10.61
CA TYR A 107 -28.82 20.33 -11.29
C TYR A 107 -29.67 21.39 -10.58
N GLY A 108 -29.84 22.52 -11.26
CA GLY A 108 -30.66 23.64 -10.78
C GLY A 108 -32.12 23.26 -10.53
N SER A 109 -32.70 23.92 -9.53
CA SER A 109 -34.11 23.97 -9.11
C SER A 109 -34.79 22.71 -8.56
N ALA A 110 -34.38 21.50 -8.92
CA ALA A 110 -35.03 20.28 -8.41
C ALA A 110 -34.33 19.74 -7.16
N ARG A 111 -34.77 20.18 -5.97
CA ARG A 111 -34.45 19.54 -4.69
C ARG A 111 -35.64 18.70 -4.22
N TRP A 112 -35.37 17.58 -3.57
CA TRP A 112 -36.40 16.77 -2.91
C TRP A 112 -36.99 17.55 -1.74
N ALA A 113 -38.31 17.46 -1.56
CA ALA A 113 -39.02 18.18 -0.50
C ALA A 113 -38.49 17.75 0.88
N GLU A 114 -38.14 18.73 1.71
CA GLU A 114 -37.74 18.49 3.08
C GLU A 114 -38.97 18.32 3.98
N LYS A 115 -38.79 17.80 5.20
CA LYS A 115 -39.89 17.57 6.15
C LYS A 115 -40.71 18.81 6.49
N ALA A 116 -40.17 20.01 6.29
CA ALA A 116 -40.88 21.27 6.49
C ALA A 116 -41.75 21.69 5.29
N GLU A 117 -41.70 20.93 4.19
CA GLU A 117 -42.33 21.25 2.90
C GLU A 117 -43.34 20.18 2.46
N VAL A 118 -43.64 19.22 3.36
CA VAL A 118 -44.68 18.20 3.23
C VAL A 118 -45.79 18.50 4.22
#